data_AF-A0A6M3KZI7-F1
#
_entry.id   AF-A0A6M3KZI7-F1
#
_cell.length_a   1.000
_cell.length_b   1.000
_cell.length_c   1.000
_cell.angle_alpha   90.00
_cell.angle_beta   90.00
_cell.angle_gamma   90.00
#
_symmetry.space_group_name_H-M   'P 1'
#
loop_
_entity.id
_entity.type
_entity.pdbx_description
1 polymer ?
#
loop_
_entity_poly.entity_id
_entity_poly.type
_entity_poly.pdbx_seq_one_letter_code
_entity_poly.pdbx_strand_id
1 'polypeptide(L)'
;MLALQATIKGLSTIHKDLKVKEKQYGKALDISVRVEGFRLMKVLKQEIREGHPGGQSFAPLSVIARRFKKGDEKALKRLAIAIRYNIERNPDISMHIGWTGPKVSKRWKALADMHQRGFVTQVTEEILKMLLGRAKATSEPDKRYFFIRKSTRFFRTPPRPIIDPFWAKHGNEARKNIQNNFRMKMAGKRI
;
A
#
# COMPACT_ATOMS: atom_id res chain seq x y z
N MET A 1 -54.04 -10.95 38.54
CA MET A 1 -53.51 -11.10 37.17
C MET A 1 -52.72 -12.40 37.13
N LEU A 2 -53.14 -13.38 36.33
CA LEU A 2 -52.39 -14.62 36.13
C LEU A 2 -51.31 -14.36 35.07
N ALA A 3 -50.04 -14.37 35.47
CA ALA A 3 -48.91 -14.28 34.54
C ALA A 3 -48.56 -15.69 34.05
N LEU A 4 -48.64 -15.89 32.74
CA LEU A 4 -48.33 -17.16 32.08
C LEU A 4 -46.82 -17.20 31.80
N GLN A 5 -46.07 -18.05 32.50
CA GLN A 5 -44.62 -18.19 32.37
C GLN A 5 -44.31 -19.43 31.54
N ALA A 6 -43.93 -19.24 30.27
CA ALA A 6 -43.53 -20.32 29.38
C ALA A 6 -42.00 -20.49 29.40
N THR A 7 -41.52 -21.61 29.92
CA THR A 7 -40.08 -21.93 29.96
C THR A 7 -39.73 -22.86 28.80
N ILE A 8 -39.05 -22.33 27.78
CA ILE A 8 -38.57 -23.14 26.65
C ILE A 8 -37.32 -23.91 27.10
N LYS A 9 -37.47 -25.22 27.34
CA LYS A 9 -36.34 -26.11 27.62
C LYS A 9 -35.38 -26.13 26.42
N GLY A 10 -34.09 -25.90 26.65
CA GLY A 10 -33.06 -25.92 25.60
C GLY A 10 -32.73 -24.56 24.96
N LEU A 11 -33.38 -23.46 25.36
CA LEU A 11 -33.03 -22.13 24.84
C LEU A 11 -31.58 -21.72 25.19
N SER A 12 -31.11 -22.12 26.38
CA SER A 12 -29.76 -21.83 26.86
C SER A 12 -28.67 -22.57 26.08
N THR A 13 -28.93 -23.79 25.61
CA THR A 13 -28.00 -24.55 24.76
C THR A 13 -27.92 -23.94 23.37
N ILE A 14 -29.07 -23.60 22.77
CA ILE A 14 -29.12 -22.89 21.47
C ILE A 14 -28.33 -21.58 21.54
N HIS A 15 -28.51 -20.79 22.60
CA HIS A 15 -27.78 -19.53 22.77
C HIS A 15 -26.26 -19.73 22.91
N LYS A 16 -25.84 -20.79 23.62
CA LYS A 16 -24.41 -21.16 23.71
C LYS A 16 -23.85 -21.58 22.35
N ASP A 17 -24.57 -22.40 21.60
CA ASP A 17 -24.14 -22.87 20.28
C ASP A 17 -24.04 -21.74 19.26
N LEU A 18 -24.99 -20.80 19.29
CA LEU A 18 -24.94 -19.59 18.47
C LEU A 18 -23.69 -18.76 18.78
N LYS A 19 -23.36 -18.55 20.07
CA LYS A 19 -22.14 -17.84 20.49
C LYS A 19 -20.87 -18.56 20.03
N VAL A 20 -20.85 -19.90 20.07
CA VAL A 20 -19.70 -20.68 19.60
C VAL A 20 -19.54 -20.53 18.08
N LYS A 21 -20.63 -20.64 17.31
CA LYS A 21 -20.61 -20.46 15.86
C LYS A 21 -20.21 -19.04 15.47
N GLU A 22 -20.72 -18.02 16.14
CA GLU A 22 -20.35 -16.62 15.91
C GLU A 22 -18.85 -16.40 16.10
N LYS A 23 -18.28 -16.92 17.19
CA LYS A 23 -16.82 -16.88 17.42
C LYS A 23 -16.04 -17.62 16.33
N GLN A 24 -16.55 -18.77 15.87
CA GLN A 24 -15.94 -19.54 14.78
C GLN A 24 -15.96 -18.75 13.46
N TYR A 25 -17.09 -18.14 13.11
CA TYR A 25 -17.23 -17.30 11.93
C TYR A 25 -16.31 -16.08 11.98
N GLY A 26 -16.29 -15.37 13.12
CA GLY A 26 -15.41 -14.21 13.30
C GLY A 26 -13.93 -14.58 13.14
N LYS A 27 -13.50 -15.71 13.72
CA LYS A 27 -12.12 -16.22 13.54
C LYS A 27 -11.84 -16.62 12.10
N ALA A 28 -12.76 -17.32 11.44
CA ALA A 28 -12.58 -17.74 10.05
C ALA A 28 -12.45 -16.53 9.12
N LEU A 29 -13.28 -15.50 9.34
CA LEU A 29 -13.24 -14.26 8.57
C LEU A 29 -11.92 -13.50 8.82
N ASP A 30 -11.50 -13.33 10.08
CA ASP A 30 -10.22 -12.69 10.42
C ASP A 30 -9.04 -13.36 9.73
N ILE A 31 -8.97 -14.70 9.79
CA ILE A 31 -7.90 -15.46 9.14
C ILE A 31 -7.95 -15.26 7.62
N SER A 32 -9.14 -15.30 7.02
CA SER A 32 -9.30 -15.16 5.57
C SER A 32 -8.85 -13.80 5.07
N VAL A 33 -9.19 -12.73 5.80
CA VAL A 33 -8.73 -11.36 5.51
C VAL A 33 -7.23 -11.22 5.73
N ARG A 34 -6.65 -11.83 6.77
CA ARG A 34 -5.20 -11.82 7.03
C ARG A 34 -4.39 -12.49 5.93
N VAL A 35 -4.83 -13.65 5.46
CA VAL A 35 -4.17 -14.39 4.38
C VAL A 35 -4.18 -13.54 3.11
N GLU A 36 -5.32 -12.95 2.76
CA GLU A 36 -5.43 -12.11 1.57
C GLU A 36 -4.64 -10.80 1.71
N GLY A 37 -4.67 -10.15 2.87
CA GLY A 37 -3.89 -8.95 3.14
C GLY A 37 -2.39 -9.17 3.03
N PHE A 38 -1.90 -10.33 3.49
CA PHE A 38 -0.51 -10.71 3.32
C PHE A 38 -0.15 -10.97 1.84
N ARG A 39 -1.03 -11.64 1.09
CA ARG A 39 -0.87 -11.86 -0.35
C ARG A 39 -0.78 -10.54 -1.10
N LEU A 40 -1.77 -9.67 -0.94
CA LEU A 40 -1.85 -8.36 -1.60
C LEU A 40 -0.68 -7.45 -1.20
N MET A 41 -0.22 -7.49 0.06
CA MET A 41 1.00 -6.78 0.46
C MET A 41 2.22 -7.23 -0.36
N LYS A 42 2.38 -8.54 -0.61
CA LYS A 42 3.47 -9.07 -1.45
C LYS A 42 3.32 -8.63 -2.90
N VAL A 43 2.11 -8.70 -3.46
CA VAL A 43 1.82 -8.26 -4.84
C VAL A 43 2.15 -6.78 -5.00
N LEU A 44 1.64 -5.91 -4.12
CA LEU A 44 1.91 -4.47 -4.18
C LEU A 44 3.41 -4.16 -4.06
N LYS A 45 4.12 -4.86 -3.17
CA LYS A 45 5.59 -4.72 -3.06
C LYS A 45 6.28 -5.05 -4.37
N GLN A 46 5.85 -6.13 -5.03
CA GLN A 46 6.43 -6.57 -6.29
C GLN A 46 6.13 -5.56 -7.40
N GLU A 47 4.88 -5.14 -7.58
CA GLU A 47 4.50 -4.20 -8.63
C GLU A 47 5.18 -2.82 -8.45
N ILE A 48 5.35 -2.34 -7.21
CA ILE A 48 6.13 -1.10 -6.94
C ILE A 48 7.62 -1.30 -7.28
N ARG A 49 8.19 -2.46 -6.98
CA ARG A 49 9.58 -2.77 -7.34
C ARG A 49 9.76 -2.87 -8.84
N GLU A 50 8.73 -3.30 -9.56
CA GLU A 50 8.73 -3.41 -11.01
C GLU A 50 8.45 -2.06 -11.70
N GLY A 51 7.77 -1.15 -11.00
CA GLY A 51 7.49 0.22 -11.44
C GLY A 51 6.12 0.39 -12.08
N HIS A 52 5.23 -0.59 -11.95
CA HIS A 52 3.89 -0.60 -12.57
C HIS A 52 2.78 -1.08 -11.60
N PRO A 53 2.54 -0.38 -10.47
CA PRO A 53 1.45 -0.70 -9.56
C PRO A 53 0.10 -0.62 -10.27
N GLY A 54 -0.76 -1.62 -10.06
CA GLY A 54 -2.06 -1.68 -10.73
C GLY A 54 -1.96 -1.80 -12.25
N GLY A 55 -0.80 -2.16 -12.81
CA GLY A 55 -0.55 -2.16 -14.25
C GLY A 55 -0.28 -0.77 -14.85
N GLN A 56 -0.22 0.29 -14.04
CA GLN A 56 0.10 1.64 -14.49
C GLN A 56 1.58 1.94 -14.24
N SER A 57 2.35 2.10 -15.31
CA SER A 57 3.77 2.48 -15.22
C SER A 57 3.94 3.86 -14.59
N PHE A 58 4.91 3.98 -13.68
CA PHE A 58 5.29 5.28 -13.15
C PHE A 58 5.82 6.19 -14.25
N ALA A 59 5.58 7.50 -14.08
CA ALA A 59 6.28 8.51 -14.85
C ALA A 59 7.80 8.28 -14.75
N PRO A 60 8.51 8.27 -15.90
CA PRO A 60 9.94 7.95 -15.93
C PRO A 60 10.73 8.93 -15.08
N LEU A 61 11.86 8.46 -14.54
CA LEU A 61 12.77 9.33 -13.83
C LEU A 61 13.36 10.37 -14.79
N SER A 62 13.52 11.61 -14.31
CA SER A 62 14.26 12.63 -15.06
C SER A 62 15.68 12.15 -15.35
N VAL A 63 16.28 12.65 -16.43
CA VAL A 63 17.66 12.28 -16.80
C VAL A 63 18.62 12.52 -15.63
N ILE A 64 18.45 13.66 -14.96
CA ILE A 64 19.16 14.01 -13.73
C ILE A 64 18.97 12.89 -12.68
N ALA A 65 17.74 12.57 -12.32
CA ALA A 65 17.46 11.56 -11.29
C ALA A 65 18.01 10.16 -11.64
N ARG A 66 18.00 9.76 -12.91
CA ARG A 66 18.63 8.51 -13.37
C ARG A 66 20.13 8.52 -13.14
N ARG A 67 20.81 9.62 -13.50
CA ARG A 67 22.26 9.78 -13.32
C ARG A 67 22.68 9.89 -11.85
N PHE A 68 21.78 10.33 -10.96
CA PHE A 68 22.02 10.32 -9.51
C PHE A 68 21.92 8.92 -8.89
N LYS A 69 21.27 7.95 -9.54
CA LYS A 69 21.16 6.58 -9.02
C LYS A 69 22.18 5.65 -9.67
N LYS A 70 23.05 5.04 -8.86
CA LYS A 70 23.82 3.85 -9.29
C LYS A 70 22.89 2.62 -9.26
N GLY A 71 22.56 2.07 -10.43
CA GLY A 71 22.07 0.70 -10.60
C GLY A 71 20.55 0.43 -10.56
N ASP A 72 19.69 1.37 -10.17
CA ASP A 72 18.23 1.14 -10.14
C ASP A 72 17.45 2.28 -10.81
N GLU A 73 17.04 2.09 -12.06
CA GLU A 73 16.22 3.05 -12.82
C GLU A 73 14.76 3.11 -12.36
N LYS A 74 14.32 2.11 -11.59
CA LYS A 74 12.92 2.00 -11.16
C LYS A 74 12.61 3.04 -10.07
N ALA A 75 11.63 3.89 -10.35
CA ALA A 75 11.14 4.88 -9.40
C ALA A 75 10.55 4.17 -8.18
N LEU A 76 10.72 4.75 -6.98
CA LEU A 76 10.02 4.34 -5.76
C LEU A 76 10.25 2.92 -5.23
N LYS A 77 11.14 2.11 -5.83
CA LYS A 77 11.50 0.76 -5.36
C LYS A 77 11.76 0.67 -3.85
N ARG A 78 12.42 1.67 -3.26
CA ARG A 78 12.71 1.73 -1.82
C ARG A 78 11.44 1.91 -0.97
N LEU A 79 10.41 2.58 -1.47
CA LEU A 79 9.14 2.73 -0.75
C LEU A 79 8.42 1.39 -0.54
N ALA A 80 8.66 0.40 -1.41
CA ALA A 80 8.10 -0.95 -1.26
C ALA A 80 8.49 -1.61 0.08
N ILE A 81 9.66 -1.29 0.63
CA ILE A 81 10.15 -1.86 1.90
C ILE A 81 9.19 -1.54 3.05
N ALA A 82 8.55 -0.37 3.03
CA ALA A 82 7.66 0.11 4.08
C ALA A 82 6.19 -0.31 3.89
N ILE A 83 5.85 -1.01 2.80
CA ILE A 83 4.48 -1.50 2.57
C ILE A 83 4.11 -2.57 3.61
N ARG A 84 2.94 -2.41 4.22
CA ARG A 84 2.35 -3.30 5.21
C ARG A 84 0.86 -3.51 4.88
N TYR A 85 0.27 -4.50 5.53
CA TYR A 85 -1.18 -4.59 5.68
C TYR A 85 -1.53 -4.34 7.16
N ASN A 86 -2.69 -3.73 7.39
CA ASN A 86 -3.26 -3.54 8.72
C ASN A 86 -4.71 -4.01 8.69
N ILE A 87 -5.15 -4.66 9.77
CA ILE A 87 -6.54 -5.08 9.92
C ILE A 87 -7.08 -4.48 11.21
N GLU A 88 -8.12 -3.67 11.06
CA GLU A 88 -8.82 -3.04 12.17
C GLU A 88 -10.13 -3.80 12.41
N ARG A 89 -10.51 -3.91 13.68
CA ARG A 89 -11.63 -4.74 14.15
C ARG A 89 -12.56 -3.87 14.99
N ASN A 90 -13.15 -2.83 14.38
CA ASN A 90 -14.07 -1.94 15.08
C ASN A 90 -14.88 -1.04 14.11
N PRO A 91 -16.22 -1.13 14.05
CA PRO A 91 -17.06 -2.28 14.40
C PRO A 91 -16.95 -3.42 13.37
N ASP A 92 -16.61 -3.09 12.13
CA ASP A 92 -16.39 -4.04 11.04
C ASP A 92 -14.91 -4.40 10.88
N ILE A 93 -14.64 -5.52 10.20
CA ILE A 93 -13.28 -5.89 9.80
C ILE A 93 -12.90 -5.08 8.56
N SER A 94 -11.99 -4.11 8.72
CA SER A 94 -11.41 -3.36 7.61
C SER A 94 -9.99 -3.82 7.34
N MET A 95 -9.62 -3.92 6.06
CA MET A 95 -8.28 -4.26 5.62
C MET A 95 -7.67 -3.07 4.88
N HIS A 96 -6.55 -2.58 5.40
CA HIS A 96 -5.78 -1.51 4.79
C HIS A 96 -4.48 -2.08 4.24
N ILE A 97 -4.08 -1.63 3.05
CA ILE A 97 -2.84 -2.05 2.40
C ILE A 97 -2.10 -0.80 1.92
N GLY A 98 -0.80 -0.74 2.18
CA GLY A 98 0.05 0.38 1.78
C GLY A 98 0.98 0.81 2.91
N TRP A 99 1.21 2.11 3.05
CA TRP A 99 1.96 2.70 4.17
C TRP A 99 1.04 2.90 5.39
N THR A 100 0.39 1.83 5.81
CA THR A 100 -0.65 1.84 6.86
C THR A 100 -0.20 1.14 8.14
N GLY A 101 -0.97 1.35 9.21
CA GLY A 101 -0.75 0.77 10.53
C GLY A 101 0.26 1.51 11.41
N PRO A 102 0.42 1.06 12.67
CA PRO A 102 1.30 1.70 13.65
C PRO A 102 2.79 1.44 13.39
N LYS A 103 3.11 0.35 12.67
CA LYS A 103 4.50 -0.06 12.39
C LYS A 103 5.18 0.72 11.26
N VAL A 104 4.46 1.59 10.56
CA VAL A 104 5.01 2.42 9.47
C VAL A 104 5.24 3.83 10.00
N SER A 105 6.48 4.30 9.94
CA SER A 105 6.85 5.63 10.46
C SER A 105 6.12 6.75 9.72
N LYS A 106 5.85 7.87 10.42
CA LYS A 106 5.21 9.07 9.84
C LYS A 106 5.96 9.57 8.60
N ARG A 107 7.29 9.49 8.61
CA ARG A 107 8.15 9.87 7.46
C ARG A 107 7.87 9.04 6.21
N TRP A 108 7.69 7.72 6.34
CA TRP A 108 7.35 6.88 5.20
C TRP A 108 5.95 7.19 4.65
N LYS A 109 4.98 7.45 5.52
CA LYS A 109 3.63 7.87 5.13
C LYS A 109 3.67 9.19 4.36
N ALA A 110 4.39 10.18 4.89
CA ALA A 110 4.56 11.49 4.25
C ALA A 110 5.25 11.39 2.88
N LEU A 111 6.33 10.60 2.78
CA LEU A 111 7.01 10.39 1.49
C LEU A 111 6.09 9.73 0.46
N ALA A 112 5.32 8.72 0.87
CA ALA A 112 4.39 8.04 -0.02
C ALA A 112 3.28 8.97 -0.48
N ASP A 113 2.67 9.73 0.42
CA ASP A 113 1.62 10.71 0.10
C ASP A 113 2.14 11.81 -0.84
N MET A 114 3.32 12.36 -0.55
CA MET A 114 4.01 13.33 -1.40
C MET A 114 4.25 12.79 -2.82
N HIS A 115 4.65 11.51 -2.95
CA HIS A 115 4.86 10.91 -4.27
C HIS A 115 3.55 10.59 -5.00
N GLN A 116 2.49 10.22 -4.28
CA GLN A 116 1.19 9.95 -4.88
C GLN A 116 0.54 11.22 -5.42
N ARG A 117 0.64 12.34 -4.69
CA ARG A 117 0.11 13.65 -5.12
C ARG A 117 1.00 14.37 -6.12
N GLY A 118 2.28 14.00 -6.17
CA GLY A 118 3.29 14.83 -6.82
C GLY A 118 3.65 16.03 -5.95
N PHE A 119 4.76 16.68 -6.27
CA PHE A 119 5.26 17.80 -5.49
C PHE A 119 6.14 18.72 -6.30
N VAL A 120 6.32 19.93 -5.80
CA VAL A 120 7.19 20.94 -6.36
C VAL A 120 8.33 21.17 -5.38
N THR A 121 9.56 21.20 -5.90
CA THR A 121 10.75 21.54 -5.12
C THR A 121 11.29 22.85 -5.63
N GLN A 122 11.42 23.85 -4.75
CA GLN A 122 12.09 25.09 -5.09
C GLN A 122 13.57 24.83 -5.36
N VAL A 123 14.09 25.44 -6.40
CA VAL A 123 15.52 25.42 -6.72
C VAL A 123 16.21 26.44 -5.83
N THR A 124 16.90 25.94 -4.79
CA THR A 124 17.75 26.76 -3.92
C THR A 124 19.16 26.88 -4.49
N GLU A 125 19.94 27.84 -3.97
CA GLU A 125 21.36 27.99 -4.33
C GLU A 125 22.18 26.74 -4.01
N GLU A 126 21.84 26.04 -2.92
CA GLU A 126 22.48 24.77 -2.56
C GLU A 126 22.23 23.68 -3.61
N ILE A 127 20.99 23.57 -4.09
CA ILE A 127 20.63 22.63 -5.16
C ILE A 127 21.36 22.99 -6.47
N LEU A 128 21.44 24.28 -6.80
CA LEU A 128 22.21 24.77 -7.95
C LEU A 128 23.69 24.40 -7.83
N LYS A 129 24.31 24.67 -6.68
CA LYS A 129 25.72 24.36 -6.40
C LYS A 129 25.97 22.85 -6.48
N MET A 130 25.05 22.04 -5.94
CA MET A 130 25.11 20.58 -6.04
C MET A 130 25.07 20.10 -7.49
N LEU A 131 24.14 20.61 -8.30
CA LEU A 131 24.02 20.25 -9.71
C LEU A 131 25.26 20.66 -10.51
N LEU A 132 25.78 21.87 -10.28
CA LEU A 132 27.01 22.36 -10.92
C LEU A 132 28.25 21.54 -10.53
N GLY A 133 28.38 21.20 -9.25
CA GLY A 133 29.45 20.31 -8.77
C GLY A 133 29.40 18.95 -9.47
N ARG A 134 28.20 18.43 -9.71
CA ARG A 134 28.02 17.16 -10.44
C ARG A 134 28.27 17.29 -11.94
N ALA A 135 27.89 18.40 -12.55
CA ALA A 135 28.19 18.69 -13.94
C ALA A 135 29.70 18.61 -14.22
N LYS A 136 30.52 19.17 -13.32
CA LYS A 136 31.99 19.11 -13.43
C LYS A 136 32.54 17.68 -13.38
N ALA A 137 31.91 16.80 -12.60
CA ALA A 137 32.30 15.40 -12.41
C ALA A 137 31.67 14.42 -13.42
N THR A 138 30.92 14.92 -14.41
CA THR A 138 30.19 14.09 -15.40
C THR A 138 30.83 14.26 -16.78
N SER A 139 30.80 13.25 -17.66
CA SER A 139 31.31 13.33 -19.03
C SER A 139 30.41 14.17 -19.97
N GLU A 140 31.01 14.82 -20.97
CA GLU A 140 30.32 15.33 -22.18
C GLU A 140 29.82 14.09 -22.95
N PRO A 141 28.51 13.81 -23.08
CA PRO A 141 27.40 14.74 -23.36
C PRO A 141 26.41 14.95 -22.21
N ASP A 142 26.58 14.28 -21.07
CA ASP A 142 25.58 14.26 -20.00
C ASP A 142 25.63 15.52 -19.11
N LYS A 143 26.72 16.29 -19.17
CA LYS A 143 26.84 17.57 -18.44
C LYS A 143 25.68 18.53 -18.72
N ARG A 144 25.16 18.54 -19.96
CA ARG A 144 24.07 19.44 -20.39
C ARG A 144 22.80 19.32 -19.53
N TYR A 145 22.54 18.15 -18.94
CA TYR A 145 21.36 17.92 -18.12
C TYR A 145 21.47 18.54 -16.72
N PHE A 146 22.67 18.89 -16.26
CA PHE A 146 22.90 19.50 -14.96
C PHE A 146 22.92 21.04 -15.02
N PHE A 147 23.06 21.61 -16.22
CA PHE A 147 22.94 23.05 -16.44
C PHE A 147 21.48 23.45 -16.56
N ILE A 148 20.87 23.79 -15.42
CA ILE A 148 19.52 24.33 -15.42
C ILE A 148 19.53 25.81 -15.82
N ARG A 149 18.48 26.24 -16.55
CA ARG A 149 18.34 27.64 -16.98
C ARG A 149 18.29 28.56 -15.76
N LYS A 150 18.85 29.77 -15.88
CA LYS A 150 18.79 30.79 -14.81
C LYS A 150 17.37 31.14 -14.38
N SER A 151 16.37 30.94 -15.25
CA SER A 151 14.95 31.16 -14.96
C SER A 151 14.26 29.97 -14.27
N THR A 152 14.90 28.79 -14.17
CA THR A 152 14.30 27.63 -13.50
C THR A 152 14.29 27.86 -12.00
N ARG A 153 13.10 28.15 -11.45
CA ARG A 153 12.89 28.36 -10.01
C ARG A 153 12.35 27.12 -9.29
N PHE A 154 11.78 26.16 -10.03
CA PHE A 154 11.09 25.02 -9.46
C PHE A 154 11.31 23.74 -10.28
N PHE A 155 11.48 22.62 -9.58
CA PHE A 155 11.35 21.28 -10.15
C PHE A 155 9.97 20.72 -9.85
N ARG A 156 9.26 20.26 -10.89
CA ARG A 156 7.95 19.62 -10.74
C ARG A 156 8.12 18.12 -10.86
N THR A 157 7.72 17.39 -9.82
CA THR A 157 7.63 15.95 -9.82
C THR A 157 6.17 15.55 -10.04
N PRO A 158 5.85 14.84 -11.15
CA PRO A 158 4.47 14.44 -11.42
C PRO A 158 3.95 13.45 -10.36
N PRO A 159 2.61 13.39 -10.16
CA PRO A 159 1.98 12.39 -9.31
C PRO A 159 2.29 10.98 -9.80
N ARG A 160 2.50 10.07 -8.84
CA ARG A 160 2.70 8.64 -9.10
C ARG A 160 1.64 7.88 -8.29
N PRO A 161 0.40 7.74 -8.80
CA PRO A 161 -0.65 7.05 -8.09
C PRO A 161 -0.26 5.58 -7.92
N ILE A 162 -0.47 5.04 -6.71
CA ILE A 162 -0.08 3.67 -6.36
C ILE A 162 -1.28 2.91 -5.81
N ILE A 163 -1.94 3.48 -4.80
CA ILE A 163 -2.98 2.78 -4.03
C ILE A 163 -4.25 2.60 -4.87
N ASP A 164 -4.75 3.67 -5.50
CA ASP A 164 -6.00 3.60 -6.25
C ASP A 164 -5.92 2.68 -7.47
N PRO A 165 -4.88 2.77 -8.33
CA PRO A 165 -4.72 1.84 -9.44
C PRO A 165 -4.59 0.39 -8.99
N PHE A 166 -3.88 0.16 -7.87
CA PHE A 166 -3.74 -1.18 -7.30
C PHE A 166 -5.09 -1.77 -6.88
N TRP A 167 -5.92 -0.99 -6.17
CA TRP A 167 -7.25 -1.44 -5.75
C TRP A 167 -8.23 -1.59 -6.90
N ALA A 168 -8.17 -0.72 -7.91
CA ALA A 168 -8.97 -0.85 -9.12
C ALA A 168 -8.70 -2.19 -9.82
N LYS A 169 -7.44 -2.62 -9.88
CA LYS A 169 -7.04 -3.90 -10.49
C LYS A 169 -7.36 -5.11 -9.62
N HIS A 170 -7.00 -5.08 -8.35
CA HIS A 170 -7.00 -6.27 -7.47
C HIS A 170 -8.21 -6.40 -6.55
N GLY A 171 -9.04 -5.35 -6.42
CA GLY A 171 -10.11 -5.29 -5.42
C GLY A 171 -11.19 -6.36 -5.59
N ASN A 172 -11.61 -6.64 -6.83
CA ASN A 172 -12.61 -7.67 -7.09
C ASN A 172 -12.09 -9.09 -6.85
N GLU A 173 -10.83 -9.36 -7.22
CA GLU A 173 -10.16 -10.63 -6.94
C GLU A 173 -10.00 -10.85 -5.43
N ALA A 174 -9.60 -9.80 -4.70
CA ALA A 174 -9.44 -9.85 -3.25
C ALA A 174 -10.73 -10.25 -2.53
N ARG A 175 -11.88 -9.67 -2.93
CA ARG A 175 -13.19 -10.04 -2.36
C ARG A 175 -13.53 -11.51 -2.59
N LYS A 176 -13.31 -12.01 -3.82
CA LYS A 176 -13.54 -13.41 -4.17
C LYS A 176 -12.63 -14.34 -3.37
N ASN A 177 -11.36 -13.99 -3.24
CA ASN A 177 -10.38 -14.76 -2.47
C ASN A 177 -10.75 -14.81 -0.99
N ILE A 178 -11.16 -13.70 -0.39
CA ILE A 178 -11.63 -13.67 1.01
C ILE A 178 -12.83 -14.59 1.21
N GLN A 179 -13.82 -14.54 0.32
CA GLN A 179 -14.99 -15.41 0.39
C GLN A 179 -14.62 -16.89 0.25
N ASN A 180 -13.73 -17.22 -0.68
CA ASN A 180 -13.26 -18.59 -0.90
C ASN A 180 -12.45 -19.10 0.30
N ASN A 181 -11.51 -18.31 0.81
CA ASN A 181 -10.73 -18.64 2.00
C ASN A 181 -11.64 -18.85 3.22
N PHE A 182 -12.67 -18.02 3.37
CA PHE A 182 -13.65 -18.15 4.44
C PHE A 182 -14.41 -19.47 4.34
N ARG A 183 -14.93 -19.80 3.15
CA ARG A 183 -15.63 -21.07 2.88
C ARG A 183 -14.72 -22.27 3.15
N MET A 184 -13.48 -22.23 2.67
CA MET A 184 -12.49 -23.28 2.91
C MET A 184 -12.18 -23.45 4.39
N LYS A 185 -12.02 -22.34 5.13
CA LYS A 185 -11.74 -22.36 6.56
C LYS A 185 -12.91 -22.91 7.37
N MET A 186 -14.14 -22.56 6.99
CA MET A 186 -15.36 -23.13 7.57
C MET A 186 -15.52 -24.62 7.28
N ALA A 187 -15.03 -25.09 6.12
CA ALA A 187 -14.97 -26.51 5.77
C ALA A 187 -13.79 -27.27 6.41
N GLY A 188 -13.01 -26.63 7.30
CA GLY A 188 -11.86 -27.25 7.97
C GLY A 188 -10.61 -27.42 7.10
N LYS A 189 -10.59 -26.87 5.89
CA LYS A 189 -9.42 -26.93 5.00
C LYS A 189 -8.33 -25.96 5.46
N ARG A 190 -7.07 -26.35 5.22
CA ARG A 190 -5.91 -25.46 5.41
C ARG A 190 -5.86 -24.42 4.29
N ILE A 191 -5.60 -23.17 4.67
CA ILE A 191 -5.40 -22.00 3.80
C ILE A 191 -4.12 -21.28 4.21
#